data_AF-A0A355E426-F1
#
_entry.id   AF-A0A355E426-F1
#
_cell.length_a   1.000
_cell.length_b   1.000
_cell.length_c   1.000
_cell.angle_alpha   90.00
_cell.angle_beta   90.00
_cell.angle_gamma   90.00
#
_symmetry.space_group_name_H-M   'P 1'
#
loop_
_entity.id
_entity.type
_entity.pdbx_description
1 polymer ?
#
loop_
_entity_poly.entity_id
_entity_poly.type
_entity_poly.pdbx_seq_one_letter_code
_entity_poly.pdbx_strand_id
1 'polypeptide(L)'
;MTRARLLRLVAAAGLCAACGKKAPPQAVSELPEAKGLWSLGVEEVNAGRPEEAVPLWRRCLERDPANADCRAGLKLIEAKGLGSNMPGTRYTGAVLAGGDADAQAGVKQIEAGDYAGARESFARCLGQDPGNRQCLAGAKLAATQGSPSSERAVPPSAERAAMAGRSRAGPTAGTMAPAAPGPVQLTVPAVSESSKRSAYGHWAAGLMLFQKGDYAKARDEWYLCLSLDEANDDCRAGLARLEQTYGAEFMDTRRKP
;
A
#
# COMPACT_ATOMS: atom_id res chain seq x y z
N MET A 1 43.43 56.73 -26.73
CA MET A 1 42.62 57.88 -27.21
C MET A 1 41.22 57.32 -27.46
N THR A 2 40.10 57.70 -26.82
CA THR A 2 39.72 58.91 -26.08
C THR A 2 38.37 58.65 -25.38
N ARG A 3 38.25 59.06 -24.10
CA ARG A 3 37.06 59.60 -23.36
C ARG A 3 35.70 58.86 -23.41
N ALA A 4 35.12 58.36 -22.32
CA ALA A 4 34.59 59.06 -21.12
C ALA A 4 33.42 60.04 -21.40
N ARG A 5 32.23 59.72 -20.85
CA ARG A 5 31.17 60.64 -20.34
C ARG A 5 30.11 59.78 -19.60
N LEU A 6 29.99 59.76 -18.26
CA LEU A 6 29.60 60.77 -17.25
C LEU A 6 28.11 61.19 -17.23
N LEU A 7 27.56 61.11 -16.00
CA LEU A 7 26.51 61.92 -15.34
C LEU A 7 25.04 61.64 -15.70
N ARG A 8 24.22 61.11 -14.77
CA ARG A 8 23.54 61.74 -13.59
C ARG A 8 22.50 62.81 -13.96
N LEU A 9 21.22 62.53 -13.64
CA LEU A 9 20.17 63.47 -13.18
C LEU A 9 18.94 62.59 -12.83
N VAL A 10 18.59 62.33 -11.56
CA VAL A 10 17.95 63.18 -10.53
C VAL A 10 16.46 63.44 -10.80
N ALA A 11 15.65 62.88 -9.89
CA ALA A 11 14.36 63.33 -9.35
C ALA A 11 13.09 63.34 -10.22
N ALA A 12 12.09 62.57 -9.75
CA ALA A 12 10.74 63.09 -9.57
C ALA A 12 10.11 62.44 -8.32
N ALA A 13 9.94 63.27 -7.30
CA ALA A 13 9.10 63.00 -6.14
C ALA A 13 7.62 63.01 -6.55
N GLY A 14 6.78 62.27 -5.83
CA GLY A 14 5.34 62.33 -6.02
C GLY A 14 4.58 61.51 -5.01
N LEU A 15 4.28 62.14 -3.87
CA LEU A 15 3.33 61.67 -2.86
C LEU A 15 2.01 61.22 -3.50
N CYS A 16 1.54 60.03 -3.14
CA CYS A 16 0.11 59.70 -3.14
C CYS A 16 -0.30 59.31 -1.73
N ALA A 17 -0.48 60.33 -0.89
CA ALA A 17 -1.21 60.24 0.37
C ALA A 17 -2.69 60.49 0.07
N ALA A 18 -3.47 59.43 -0.15
CA ALA A 18 -4.94 59.39 0.04
C ALA A 18 -5.54 58.09 -0.55
N CYS A 19 -5.40 56.97 0.15
CA CYS A 19 -6.41 55.92 0.13
C CYS A 19 -6.33 55.16 1.45
N GLY A 20 -7.16 55.59 2.42
CA GLY A 20 -7.40 54.91 3.69
C GLY A 20 -8.16 53.59 3.50
N LYS A 21 -7.59 52.65 2.73
CA LYS A 21 -7.91 51.24 2.84
C LYS A 21 -6.75 50.62 3.59
N LYS A 22 -6.96 50.30 4.87
CA LYS A 22 -6.08 49.36 5.59
C LYS A 22 -5.93 48.15 4.67
N ALA A 23 -4.72 47.95 4.14
CA ALA A 23 -4.36 46.69 3.54
C ALA A 23 -4.70 45.61 4.60
N PRO A 24 -5.43 44.54 4.25
CA PRO A 24 -5.61 43.45 5.19
C PRO A 24 -4.21 43.00 5.64
N PRO A 25 -4.01 42.70 6.93
CA PRO A 25 -2.75 42.11 7.36
C PRO A 25 -2.49 40.94 6.43
N GLN A 26 -1.34 40.99 5.76
CA GLN A 26 -0.92 39.94 4.85
C GLN A 26 -1.18 38.62 5.56
N ALA A 27 -2.02 37.79 4.96
CA ALA A 27 -2.08 36.39 5.28
C ALA A 27 -0.65 35.88 5.06
N VAL A 28 0.15 35.87 6.14
CA VAL A 28 1.24 34.94 6.31
C VAL A 28 0.56 33.58 6.27
N SER A 29 0.29 33.12 5.04
CA SER A 29 0.00 31.73 4.77
C SER A 29 1.17 30.99 5.39
N GLU A 30 0.89 30.24 6.44
CA GLU A 30 1.85 29.35 7.06
C GLU A 30 2.43 28.50 5.92
N LEU A 31 3.64 28.84 5.49
CA LEU A 31 4.32 28.07 4.47
C LEU A 31 4.40 26.66 5.03
N PRO A 32 3.97 25.64 4.28
CA PRO A 32 3.95 24.29 4.81
C PRO A 32 5.35 23.95 5.34
N GLU A 33 5.39 23.48 6.58
CA GLU A 33 6.63 23.00 7.20
C GLU A 33 7.27 21.92 6.32
N ALA A 34 8.54 21.58 6.55
CA ALA A 34 9.25 20.58 5.74
C ALA A 34 8.43 19.28 5.51
N LYS A 35 7.71 18.84 6.55
CA LYS A 35 6.78 17.70 6.51
C LYS A 35 5.57 17.91 5.58
N GLY A 36 5.01 19.11 5.52
CA GLY A 36 3.92 19.46 4.61
C GLY A 36 4.39 19.49 3.16
N LEU A 37 5.58 20.04 2.90
CA LEU A 37 6.19 20.03 1.57
C LEU A 37 6.48 18.61 1.07
N TRP A 38 6.91 17.72 1.96
CA TRP A 38 7.07 16.31 1.62
C TRP A 38 5.75 15.65 1.22
N SER A 39 4.70 15.84 2.03
CA SER A 39 3.39 15.23 1.82
C SER A 39 2.78 15.66 0.49
N LEU A 40 2.89 16.95 0.15
CA LEU A 40 2.42 17.48 -1.12
C LEU A 40 3.19 16.89 -2.31
N GLY A 41 4.51 16.72 -2.20
CA GLY A 41 5.29 16.07 -3.26
C GLY A 41 4.88 14.60 -3.46
N VAL A 42 4.54 13.89 -2.39
CA VAL A 42 4.00 12.53 -2.49
C VAL A 42 2.66 12.50 -3.24
N GLU A 43 1.77 13.47 -3.00
CA GLU A 43 0.51 13.61 -3.73
C GLU A 43 0.73 13.85 -5.23
N GLU A 44 1.67 14.72 -5.59
CA GLU A 44 2.01 14.99 -6.99
C GLU A 44 2.54 13.74 -7.71
N VAL A 45 3.43 12.97 -7.08
CA VAL A 45 3.90 11.70 -7.67
C VAL A 45 2.75 10.70 -7.81
N ASN A 46 1.87 10.61 -6.82
CA ASN A 46 0.69 9.74 -6.87
C ASN A 46 -0.31 10.15 -7.94
N ALA A 47 -0.37 11.44 -8.26
CA ALA A 47 -1.17 11.99 -9.34
C ALA A 47 -0.50 11.83 -10.71
N GLY A 48 0.67 11.17 -10.79
CA GLY A 48 1.40 10.93 -12.02
C GLY A 48 2.21 12.12 -12.52
N ARG A 49 2.45 13.13 -11.67
CA ARG A 49 3.22 14.35 -11.98
C ARG A 49 4.51 14.41 -11.15
N PRO A 50 5.49 13.51 -11.39
CA PRO A 50 6.75 13.50 -10.63
C PRO A 50 7.59 14.77 -10.82
N GLU A 51 7.47 15.45 -11.95
CA GLU A 51 8.07 16.75 -12.25
C GLU A 51 7.70 17.83 -11.21
N GLU A 52 6.46 17.79 -10.70
CA GLU A 52 5.92 18.79 -9.78
C GLU A 52 6.34 18.51 -8.33
N ALA A 53 6.68 17.25 -8.03
CA ALA A 53 7.18 16.83 -6.73
C ALA A 53 8.63 17.29 -6.47
N VAL A 54 9.46 17.39 -7.51
CA VAL A 54 10.87 17.80 -7.38
C VAL A 54 11.06 19.16 -6.71
N PRO A 55 10.42 20.25 -7.18
CA PRO A 55 10.57 21.56 -6.53
C PRO A 55 10.03 21.57 -5.09
N LEU A 56 9.01 20.76 -4.78
CA LEU A 56 8.46 20.63 -3.43
C LEU A 56 9.47 19.98 -2.48
N TRP A 57 10.10 18.89 -2.90
CA TRP A 57 11.11 18.20 -2.08
C TRP A 57 12.44 18.95 -1.98
N ARG A 58 12.81 19.77 -2.97
CA ARG A 58 13.93 20.71 -2.83
C ARG A 58 13.65 21.76 -1.76
N ARG A 59 12.46 22.38 -1.79
CA ARG A 59 12.03 23.32 -0.74
C ARG A 59 11.94 22.67 0.63
N CYS A 60 11.56 21.39 0.70
CA CYS A 60 11.61 20.62 1.93
C CYS A 60 13.04 20.55 2.48
N LEU A 61 14.03 20.23 1.65
CA LEU A 61 15.45 20.18 2.06
C LEU A 61 16.04 21.55 2.38
N GLU A 62 15.55 22.63 1.76
CA GLU A 62 15.92 24.01 2.14
C GLU A 62 15.47 24.34 3.57
N ARG A 63 14.35 23.76 4.02
CA ARG A 63 13.79 23.97 5.36
C ARG A 63 14.40 23.03 6.39
N ASP A 64 14.60 21.77 6.00
CA ASP A 64 15.21 20.73 6.80
C ASP A 64 16.26 19.99 5.98
N PRO A 65 17.53 20.43 6.02
CA PRO A 65 18.61 19.78 5.29
C PRO A 65 18.91 18.35 5.77
N ALA A 66 18.42 17.95 6.94
CA ALA A 66 18.59 16.61 7.50
C ALA A 66 17.45 15.66 7.07
N ASN A 67 16.40 16.16 6.42
CA ASN A 67 15.24 15.37 6.05
C ASN A 67 15.61 14.21 5.11
N ALA A 68 15.55 12.98 5.62
CA ALA A 68 15.87 11.79 4.87
C ALA A 68 14.82 11.51 3.77
N ASP A 69 13.56 11.81 4.04
CA ASP A 69 12.43 11.48 3.15
C ASP A 69 12.47 12.29 1.86
N CYS A 70 12.71 13.60 1.97
CA CYS A 70 12.81 14.49 0.81
C CYS A 70 14.06 14.18 -0.04
N ARG A 71 15.16 13.77 0.61
CA ARG A 71 16.39 13.34 -0.09
C ARG A 71 16.18 12.02 -0.84
N ALA A 72 15.51 11.06 -0.20
CA ALA A 72 15.20 9.77 -0.81
C ALA A 72 14.21 9.91 -1.98
N GLY A 73 13.20 10.77 -1.84
CA GLY A 73 12.27 11.12 -2.92
C GLY A 73 12.97 11.65 -4.15
N LEU A 74 13.85 12.65 -3.99
CA LEU A 74 14.64 13.19 -5.10
C LEU A 74 15.54 12.13 -5.75
N LYS A 75 16.24 11.33 -4.94
CA LYS A 75 17.09 10.24 -5.46
C LYS A 75 16.30 9.23 -6.28
N LEU A 76 15.07 8.89 -5.90
CA LEU A 76 14.25 7.96 -6.69
C LEU A 76 13.87 8.56 -8.04
N ILE A 77 13.45 9.83 -8.07
CA ILE A 77 13.08 10.52 -9.31
C ILE A 77 14.30 10.63 -10.25
N GLU A 78 15.47 10.98 -9.70
CA GLU A 78 16.72 11.03 -10.46
C GLU A 78 17.13 9.65 -10.99
N ALA A 79 17.02 8.60 -10.19
CA ALA A 79 17.39 7.24 -10.58
C ALA A 79 16.46 6.64 -11.65
N LYS A 80 15.17 6.98 -11.63
CA LYS A 80 14.18 6.46 -12.60
C LYS A 80 14.08 7.31 -13.87
N GLY A 81 14.72 8.47 -13.91
CA GLY A 81 14.63 9.42 -15.01
C GLY A 81 13.28 10.12 -15.04
N LEU A 82 13.30 11.46 -15.15
CA LEU A 82 12.15 12.38 -15.15
C LEU A 82 11.16 12.21 -16.33
N GLY A 83 11.09 11.05 -16.98
CA GLY A 83 10.33 10.87 -18.21
C GLY A 83 9.64 9.52 -18.38
N SER A 84 9.62 8.67 -17.36
CA SER A 84 8.98 7.36 -17.47
C SER A 84 7.86 7.23 -16.45
N ASN A 85 6.67 7.66 -16.89
CA ASN A 85 5.35 7.20 -16.45
C ASN A 85 5.43 6.13 -15.35
N MET A 86 5.55 6.57 -14.08
CA MET A 86 5.73 5.67 -12.95
C MET A 86 4.43 4.86 -12.79
N PRO A 87 4.42 3.55 -13.07
CA PRO A 87 3.18 2.80 -13.12
C PRO A 87 2.65 2.58 -11.70
N GLY A 88 1.55 3.25 -11.35
CA GLY A 88 0.55 2.80 -10.36
C GLY A 88 1.00 2.53 -8.92
N THR A 89 2.28 2.64 -8.58
CA THR A 89 2.75 2.51 -7.20
C THR A 89 2.34 3.76 -6.46
N ARG A 90 1.24 3.67 -5.70
CA ARG A 90 0.93 4.65 -4.67
C ARG A 90 2.14 4.77 -3.76
N TYR A 91 2.83 5.89 -3.85
CA TYR A 91 3.74 6.35 -2.84
C TYR A 91 2.96 6.54 -1.55
N THR A 92 3.00 5.51 -0.73
CA THR A 92 2.75 5.68 0.69
C THR A 92 4.06 6.18 1.25
N GLY A 93 4.01 7.25 2.02
CA GLY A 93 5.19 7.88 2.62
C GLY A 93 6.13 6.94 3.40
N ALA A 94 5.69 5.71 3.69
CA ALA A 94 6.51 4.64 4.26
C ALA A 94 7.61 4.10 3.31
N VAL A 95 7.53 4.36 2.00
CA VAL A 95 8.47 3.81 1.00
C VAL A 95 9.70 4.72 0.78
N LEU A 96 9.69 5.96 1.30
CA LEU A 96 10.82 6.91 1.16
C LEU A 96 11.54 7.29 2.44
N ALA A 97 11.10 6.81 3.59
CA ALA A 97 12.02 6.81 4.73
C ALA A 97 13.23 6.02 4.25
N GLY A 98 14.41 6.66 4.25
CA GLY A 98 15.68 5.96 4.14
C GLY A 98 15.67 4.93 5.24
N GLY A 99 15.16 3.75 4.92
CA GLY A 99 14.63 2.84 5.91
C GLY A 99 15.78 2.51 6.81
N ASP A 100 15.57 2.71 8.11
CA ASP A 100 16.47 2.28 9.15
C ASP A 100 17.06 0.93 8.73
N ALA A 101 18.39 0.76 8.80
CA ALA A 101 19.03 -0.45 8.27
C ALA A 101 18.37 -1.71 8.87
N ASP A 102 17.86 -1.56 10.09
CA ASP A 102 17.07 -2.54 10.82
C ASP A 102 15.65 -2.76 10.26
N ALA A 103 14.96 -1.72 9.79
CA ALA A 103 13.71 -1.85 9.06
C ALA A 103 13.88 -2.64 7.75
N GLN A 104 14.95 -2.34 7.00
CA GLN A 104 15.25 -3.03 5.74
C GLN A 104 15.68 -4.48 5.97
N ALA A 105 16.50 -4.73 6.99
CA ALA A 105 16.87 -6.08 7.41
C ALA A 105 15.63 -6.90 7.77
N GLY A 106 14.70 -6.31 8.53
CA GLY A 106 13.44 -6.97 8.91
C GLY A 106 12.57 -7.36 7.72
N VAL A 107 12.46 -6.50 6.70
CA VAL A 107 11.73 -6.82 5.46
C VAL A 107 12.38 -7.98 4.71
N LYS A 108 13.71 -7.96 4.54
CA LYS A 108 14.46 -9.04 3.88
C LYS A 108 14.31 -10.38 4.62
N GLN A 109 14.25 -10.34 5.94
CA GLN A 109 14.04 -11.54 6.77
C GLN A 109 12.62 -12.10 6.59
N ILE A 110 11.59 -11.24 6.50
CA ILE A 110 10.22 -11.68 6.15
C ILE A 110 10.21 -12.37 4.78
N GLU A 111 10.88 -11.81 3.78
CA GLU A 111 10.98 -12.41 2.43
C GLU A 111 11.69 -13.77 2.45
N ALA A 112 12.66 -13.94 3.34
CA ALA A 112 13.37 -15.20 3.58
C ALA A 112 12.57 -16.20 4.45
N GLY A 113 11.41 -15.81 4.97
CA GLY A 113 10.62 -16.61 5.91
C GLY A 113 11.17 -16.64 7.35
N ASP A 114 12.23 -15.87 7.62
CA ASP A 114 12.82 -15.70 8.96
C ASP A 114 12.03 -14.67 9.77
N TYR A 115 10.84 -15.07 10.22
CA TYR A 115 9.98 -14.18 11.01
C TYR A 115 10.56 -13.87 12.40
N ALA A 116 11.41 -14.75 12.94
CA ALA A 116 12.09 -14.52 14.22
C ALA A 116 13.13 -13.41 14.10
N GLY A 117 14.04 -13.52 13.13
CA GLY A 117 15.02 -12.47 12.85
C GLY A 117 14.37 -11.15 12.46
N ALA A 118 13.27 -11.20 11.69
CA ALA A 118 12.51 -10.01 11.33
C ALA A 118 12.00 -9.24 12.55
N ARG A 119 11.49 -9.95 13.58
CA ARG A 119 11.02 -9.32 14.82
C ARG A 119 12.14 -8.59 15.55
N GLU A 120 13.34 -9.18 15.62
CA GLU A 120 14.50 -8.55 16.25
C GLU A 120 14.92 -7.27 15.53
N SER A 121 14.97 -7.31 14.20
CA SER A 121 15.31 -6.14 13.39
C SER A 121 14.26 -5.03 13.54
N PHE A 122 12.96 -5.35 13.50
CA PHE A 122 11.94 -4.34 13.75
C PHE A 122 11.92 -3.83 15.20
N ALA A 123 12.26 -4.67 16.20
CA ALA A 123 12.38 -4.24 17.58
C ALA A 123 13.53 -3.25 17.78
N ARG A 124 14.69 -3.47 17.14
CA ARG A 124 15.81 -2.52 17.17
C ARG A 124 15.44 -1.19 16.53
N CYS A 125 14.77 -1.22 15.38
CA CYS A 125 14.24 -0.01 14.76
C CYS A 125 13.25 0.75 15.68
N LEU A 126 12.29 0.06 16.29
CA LEU A 126 11.33 0.69 17.22
C LEU A 126 11.98 1.18 18.51
N GLY A 127 13.13 0.61 18.90
CA GLY A 127 13.93 1.11 20.01
C GLY A 127 14.59 2.46 19.72
N GLN A 128 14.90 2.75 18.46
CA GLN A 128 15.45 4.04 18.02
C GLN A 128 14.34 5.06 17.80
N ASP A 129 13.28 4.67 17.09
CA ASP A 129 12.09 5.49 16.86
C ASP A 129 10.80 4.69 17.12
N PRO A 130 10.21 4.83 18.31
CA PRO A 130 8.94 4.17 18.65
C PRO A 130 7.76 4.55 17.75
N GLY A 131 7.84 5.71 17.08
CA GLY A 131 6.82 6.22 16.17
C GLY A 131 6.98 5.74 14.72
N ASN A 132 8.04 4.97 14.42
CA ASN A 132 8.35 4.57 13.06
C ASN A 132 7.26 3.64 12.50
N ARG A 133 6.43 4.18 11.60
CA ARG A 133 5.29 3.47 11.01
C ARG A 133 5.70 2.24 10.21
N GLN A 134 6.88 2.26 9.58
CA GLN A 134 7.38 1.12 8.80
C GLN A 134 7.72 -0.04 9.74
N CYS A 135 8.39 0.25 10.86
CA CYS A 135 8.77 -0.78 11.82
C CYS A 135 7.57 -1.30 12.63
N LEU A 136 6.59 -0.44 12.93
CA LEU A 136 5.32 -0.87 13.52
C LEU A 136 4.55 -1.83 12.58
N ALA A 137 4.47 -1.49 11.29
CA ALA A 137 3.79 -2.33 10.30
C ALA A 137 4.54 -3.66 10.08
N GLY A 138 5.86 -3.61 9.95
CA GLY A 138 6.71 -4.79 9.79
C GLY A 138 6.66 -5.73 10.99
N ALA A 139 6.75 -5.20 12.21
CA ALA A 139 6.63 -5.97 13.45
C ALA A 139 5.27 -6.69 13.55
N LYS A 140 4.17 -5.99 13.18
CA LYS A 140 2.83 -6.60 13.15
C LYS A 140 2.78 -7.75 12.14
N LEU A 141 3.33 -7.56 10.95
CA LEU A 141 3.35 -8.59 9.90
C LEU A 141 4.15 -9.83 10.33
N ALA A 142 5.34 -9.62 10.90
CA ALA A 142 6.18 -10.70 11.44
C ALA A 142 5.51 -11.42 12.62
N ALA A 143 4.77 -10.70 13.47
CA ALA A 143 3.99 -11.28 14.55
C ALA A 143 2.86 -12.18 14.03
N THR A 144 2.12 -11.74 13.00
CA THR A 144 1.00 -12.51 12.46
C THR A 144 1.44 -13.76 11.70
N GLN A 145 2.50 -13.67 10.90
CA GLN A 145 2.94 -14.78 10.03
C GLN A 145 3.86 -15.78 10.73
N GLY A 146 4.65 -15.33 11.70
CA GLY A 146 5.48 -16.19 12.55
C GLY A 146 4.72 -16.75 13.76
N SER A 147 3.42 -17.01 13.65
CA SER A 147 2.70 -17.68 14.75
C SER A 147 3.30 -19.08 14.97
N PRO A 148 3.45 -19.55 16.22
CA PRO A 148 4.19 -20.78 16.56
C PRO A 148 3.66 -22.07 15.90
N SER A 149 2.50 -22.00 15.24
CA SER A 149 1.95 -23.08 14.41
C SER A 149 2.77 -23.38 13.15
N SER A 150 3.52 -22.41 12.61
CA SER A 150 4.42 -22.60 11.45
C SER A 150 5.89 -22.87 11.82
N GLU A 151 6.29 -22.57 13.06
CA GLU A 151 7.65 -22.81 13.60
C GLU A 151 7.93 -24.26 14.01
N ARG A 152 6.98 -25.20 13.78
CA ARG A 152 7.26 -26.65 13.90
C ARG A 152 8.01 -27.22 12.68
N ALA A 153 8.81 -26.38 12.01
CA ALA A 153 9.90 -26.82 11.15
C ALA A 153 11.22 -26.78 11.96
N VAL A 154 11.37 -27.83 12.78
CA VAL A 154 12.62 -28.46 13.25
C VAL A 154 13.92 -27.65 13.09
N PRO A 155 14.61 -27.23 14.18
CA PRO A 155 16.06 -27.09 14.13
C PRO A 155 16.70 -28.48 14.09
N PRO A 156 17.77 -28.72 13.30
CA PRO A 156 18.52 -29.95 13.45
C PRO A 156 19.27 -29.89 14.77
N SER A 157 19.18 -30.99 15.53
CA SER A 157 20.06 -31.38 16.64
C SER A 157 19.50 -31.19 18.07
N ALA A 158 19.40 -32.34 18.73
CA ALA A 158 19.47 -32.56 20.17
C ALA A 158 18.21 -32.32 21.02
N GLU A 159 17.64 -33.47 21.40
CA GLU A 159 17.15 -33.81 22.74
C GLU A 159 15.66 -33.68 23.09
N ARG A 160 15.16 -34.87 23.54
CA ARG A 160 14.04 -35.16 24.45
C ARG A 160 12.65 -35.11 23.81
N ALA A 161 12.06 -36.24 23.40
CA ALA A 161 11.72 -37.43 24.20
C ALA A 161 11.01 -37.07 25.51
N ALA A 162 9.67 -37.15 25.47
CA ALA A 162 8.73 -37.55 26.53
C ALA A 162 7.50 -36.63 26.59
N MET A 163 6.37 -37.11 26.06
CA MET A 163 5.12 -37.29 26.81
C MET A 163 4.01 -37.67 25.84
N ALA A 164 3.66 -38.95 25.90
CA ALA A 164 2.45 -39.51 25.32
C ALA A 164 1.28 -39.34 26.30
N GLY A 165 0.08 -39.14 25.75
CA GLY A 165 -1.11 -39.81 26.25
C GLY A 165 -2.21 -38.94 26.86
N ARG A 166 -3.35 -38.88 26.15
CA ARG A 166 -4.72 -39.33 26.54
C ARG A 166 -5.76 -38.52 25.72
N SER A 167 -6.57 -39.18 24.88
CA SER A 167 -7.96 -39.64 25.13
C SER A 167 -8.96 -38.48 25.39
N ARG A 168 -10.22 -38.43 24.91
CA ARG A 168 -11.11 -39.31 24.13
C ARG A 168 -12.39 -38.49 23.81
N ALA A 169 -13.20 -38.98 22.87
CA ALA A 169 -14.68 -38.86 22.76
C ALA A 169 -15.34 -37.57 22.22
N GLY A 170 -16.15 -37.73 21.16
CA GLY A 170 -17.31 -36.86 20.82
C GLY A 170 -18.55 -37.27 21.66
N PRO A 171 -19.81 -37.21 21.18
CA PRO A 171 -20.41 -36.58 20.00
C PRO A 171 -21.64 -35.69 20.38
N THR A 172 -22.38 -35.12 19.42
CA THR A 172 -23.85 -35.32 19.21
C THR A 172 -24.44 -34.38 18.16
N ALA A 173 -25.21 -34.97 17.26
CA ALA A 173 -26.13 -34.33 16.34
C ALA A 173 -27.39 -33.81 17.07
N GLY A 174 -27.98 -32.74 16.54
CA GLY A 174 -29.29 -32.23 16.94
C GLY A 174 -30.05 -31.71 15.72
N THR A 175 -30.97 -32.52 15.22
CA THR A 175 -31.92 -32.23 14.14
C THR A 175 -33.20 -31.63 14.74
N MET A 176 -33.66 -30.48 14.26
CA MET A 176 -35.09 -30.10 14.28
C MET A 176 -35.43 -29.31 13.01
N ALA A 177 -36.51 -29.73 12.34
CA ALA A 177 -37.15 -29.11 11.19
C ALA A 177 -38.52 -28.48 11.61
N PRO A 178 -39.40 -28.03 10.70
CA PRO A 178 -39.50 -26.66 10.20
C PRO A 178 -40.82 -25.95 10.61
N ALA A 179 -40.87 -24.62 10.48
CA ALA A 179 -42.10 -23.83 10.61
C ALA A 179 -42.45 -23.09 9.31
N ALA A 180 -43.75 -23.00 9.03
CA ALA A 180 -44.41 -22.69 7.76
C ALA A 180 -44.22 -21.25 7.21
N PRO A 181 -44.47 -21.02 5.90
CA PRO A 181 -44.14 -19.78 5.21
C PRO A 181 -45.23 -18.70 5.34
N GLY A 182 -44.85 -17.51 5.80
CA GLY A 182 -45.56 -16.27 5.49
C GLY A 182 -45.10 -15.71 4.12
N PRO A 183 -45.81 -14.73 3.54
CA PRO A 183 -45.42 -14.13 2.27
C PRO A 183 -44.10 -13.35 2.46
N VAL A 184 -42.98 -14.01 2.12
CA VAL A 184 -41.64 -13.42 2.17
C VAL A 184 -41.54 -12.43 1.01
N GLN A 185 -41.61 -11.15 1.30
CA GLN A 185 -41.06 -10.14 0.41
C GLN A 185 -39.58 -10.48 0.22
N LEU A 186 -39.23 -10.98 -0.98
CA LEU A 186 -37.87 -11.32 -1.41
C LEU A 186 -37.04 -10.04 -1.46
N THR A 187 -36.68 -9.53 -0.30
CA THR A 187 -35.55 -8.62 -0.16
C THR A 187 -34.32 -9.48 -0.35
N VAL A 188 -33.65 -9.30 -1.49
CA VAL A 188 -32.36 -9.93 -1.74
C VAL A 188 -31.46 -9.52 -0.58
N PRO A 189 -30.96 -10.45 0.25
CA PRO A 189 -30.18 -10.07 1.41
C PRO A 189 -28.93 -9.34 0.91
N ALA A 190 -28.72 -8.13 1.40
CA ALA A 190 -27.49 -7.39 1.14
C ALA A 190 -26.30 -8.30 1.46
N VAL A 191 -25.39 -8.46 0.50
CA VAL A 191 -24.21 -9.33 0.60
C VAL A 191 -23.50 -9.06 1.92
N SER A 192 -23.38 -10.09 2.76
CA SER A 192 -22.80 -9.93 4.10
C SER A 192 -21.32 -9.54 4.00
N GLU A 193 -20.81 -8.76 4.96
CA GLU A 193 -19.38 -8.40 5.02
C GLU A 193 -18.48 -9.64 5.08
N SER A 194 -18.97 -10.74 5.67
CA SER A 194 -18.27 -12.02 5.65
C SER A 194 -18.15 -12.59 4.23
N SER A 195 -19.21 -12.50 3.42
CA SER A 195 -19.21 -12.96 2.03
C SER A 195 -18.22 -12.17 1.18
N LYS A 196 -18.15 -10.84 1.37
CA LYS A 196 -17.18 -9.97 0.66
C LYS A 196 -15.74 -10.35 0.99
N ARG A 197 -15.44 -10.60 2.28
CA ARG A 197 -14.09 -11.03 2.70
C ARG A 197 -13.72 -12.40 2.11
N SER A 198 -14.66 -13.34 2.06
CA SER A 198 -14.45 -14.64 1.41
C SER A 198 -14.27 -14.50 -0.11
N ALA A 199 -15.05 -13.65 -0.78
CA ALA A 199 -14.94 -13.37 -2.21
C ALA A 199 -13.54 -12.83 -2.56
N TYR A 200 -12.99 -11.93 -1.74
CA TYR A 200 -11.62 -11.43 -1.90
C TYR A 200 -10.56 -12.55 -1.83
N GLY A 201 -10.78 -13.56 -0.99
CA GLY A 201 -9.91 -14.75 -0.91
C GLY A 201 -9.88 -15.53 -2.23
N HIS A 202 -11.05 -15.78 -2.81
CA HIS A 202 -11.18 -16.45 -4.11
C HIS A 202 -10.59 -15.61 -5.26
N TRP A 203 -10.78 -14.29 -5.23
CA TRP A 203 -10.14 -13.38 -6.19
C TRP A 203 -8.62 -13.53 -6.18
N ALA A 204 -7.99 -13.46 -5.00
CA ALA A 204 -6.55 -13.57 -4.83
C ALA A 204 -6.01 -14.96 -5.24
N ALA A 205 -6.74 -16.03 -4.91
CA ALA A 205 -6.41 -17.39 -5.33
C ALA A 205 -6.41 -17.52 -6.86
N GLY A 206 -7.43 -16.97 -7.53
CA GLY A 206 -7.51 -16.95 -8.99
C GLY A 206 -6.36 -16.19 -9.64
N LEU A 207 -5.91 -15.07 -9.05
CA LEU A 207 -4.75 -14.31 -9.54
C LEU A 207 -3.44 -15.12 -9.46
N MET A 208 -3.23 -15.87 -8.37
CA MET A 208 -2.05 -16.74 -8.23
C MET A 208 -2.06 -17.88 -9.26
N LEU A 209 -3.21 -18.51 -9.49
CA LEU A 209 -3.37 -19.55 -10.51
C LEU A 209 -3.16 -19.00 -11.92
N PHE A 210 -3.65 -17.80 -12.20
CA PHE A 210 -3.46 -17.11 -13.48
C PHE A 210 -1.97 -16.86 -13.76
N GLN A 211 -1.22 -16.36 -12.77
CA GLN A 211 0.23 -16.15 -12.89
C GLN A 211 1.01 -17.44 -13.13
N LYS A 212 0.52 -18.57 -12.59
CA LYS A 212 1.10 -19.89 -12.78
C LYS A 212 0.77 -20.51 -14.16
N GLY A 213 -0.16 -19.93 -14.90
CA GLY A 213 -0.66 -20.46 -16.17
C GLY A 213 -1.80 -21.48 -16.02
N ASP A 214 -2.31 -21.70 -14.80
CA ASP A 214 -3.43 -22.60 -14.52
C ASP A 214 -4.78 -21.90 -14.78
N TYR A 215 -5.02 -21.49 -16.02
CA TYR A 215 -6.15 -20.62 -16.42
C TYR A 215 -7.53 -21.22 -16.13
N ALA A 216 -7.69 -22.54 -16.29
CA ALA A 216 -8.95 -23.22 -15.98
C ALA A 216 -9.32 -23.11 -14.50
N LYS A 217 -8.34 -23.28 -13.60
CA LYS A 217 -8.55 -23.15 -12.16
C LYS A 217 -8.74 -21.69 -11.76
N ALA A 218 -7.97 -20.77 -12.35
CA ALA A 218 -8.12 -19.34 -12.12
C ALA A 218 -9.55 -18.86 -12.43
N ARG A 219 -10.11 -19.31 -13.56
CA ARG A 219 -11.49 -19.09 -13.95
C ARG A 219 -12.49 -19.59 -12.91
N ASP A 220 -12.30 -20.83 -12.44
CA ASP A 220 -13.21 -21.45 -11.49
C ASP A 220 -13.21 -20.70 -10.14
N GLU A 221 -12.05 -20.23 -9.67
CA GLU A 221 -11.94 -19.37 -8.49
C GLU A 221 -12.63 -18.01 -8.68
N TRP A 222 -12.52 -17.39 -9.85
CA TRP A 222 -13.20 -16.12 -10.13
C TRP A 222 -14.73 -16.28 -10.27
N TYR A 223 -15.23 -17.44 -10.72
CA TYR A 223 -16.66 -17.74 -10.64
C TYR A 223 -17.13 -17.96 -9.20
N LEU A 224 -16.34 -18.64 -8.37
CA LEU A 224 -16.63 -18.78 -6.92
C LEU A 224 -16.69 -17.40 -6.25
N CYS A 225 -15.76 -16.51 -6.58
CA CYS A 225 -15.81 -15.12 -6.13
C CYS A 225 -17.13 -14.43 -6.50
N LEU A 226 -17.55 -14.50 -7.77
CA LEU A 226 -18.81 -13.88 -8.21
C LEU A 226 -20.05 -14.53 -7.59
N SER A 227 -20.00 -15.82 -7.22
CA SER A 227 -21.10 -16.48 -6.51
C SER A 227 -21.28 -15.97 -5.08
N LEU A 228 -20.22 -15.42 -4.47
CA LEU A 228 -20.23 -14.85 -3.13
C LEU A 228 -20.53 -13.35 -3.13
N ASP A 229 -20.05 -12.65 -4.15
CA ASP A 229 -20.27 -11.23 -4.38
C ASP A 229 -20.44 -10.96 -5.88
N GLU A 230 -21.69 -11.00 -6.33
CA GLU A 230 -22.05 -10.75 -7.73
C GLU A 230 -21.67 -9.34 -8.18
N ALA A 231 -21.44 -8.39 -7.26
CA ALA A 231 -21.08 -7.01 -7.59
C ALA A 231 -19.57 -6.78 -7.67
N ASN A 232 -18.74 -7.81 -7.46
CA ASN A 232 -17.27 -7.67 -7.45
C ASN A 232 -16.69 -7.39 -8.85
N ASP A 233 -16.20 -6.16 -9.06
CA ASP A 233 -15.60 -5.73 -10.34
C ASP A 233 -14.26 -6.42 -10.64
N ASP A 234 -13.47 -6.76 -9.62
CA ASP A 234 -12.15 -7.35 -9.81
C ASP A 234 -12.24 -8.78 -10.38
N CYS A 235 -13.22 -9.56 -9.92
CA CYS A 235 -13.46 -10.92 -10.43
C CYS A 235 -14.03 -10.91 -11.86
N ARG A 236 -14.89 -9.94 -12.20
CA ARG A 236 -15.33 -9.72 -13.58
C ARG A 236 -14.17 -9.34 -14.49
N ALA A 237 -13.30 -8.42 -14.06
CA ALA A 237 -12.14 -8.00 -14.82
C ALA A 237 -11.17 -9.17 -15.08
N GLY A 238 -10.96 -10.05 -14.09
CA GLY A 238 -10.19 -11.27 -14.24
C GLY A 238 -10.74 -12.18 -15.35
N LEU A 239 -12.05 -12.48 -15.30
CA LEU A 239 -12.71 -13.32 -16.31
C LEU A 239 -12.66 -12.70 -17.71
N ALA A 240 -12.92 -11.39 -17.83
CA ALA A 240 -12.82 -10.68 -19.10
C ALA A 240 -11.40 -10.76 -19.69
N ARG A 241 -10.36 -10.69 -18.85
CA ARG A 241 -8.98 -10.84 -19.28
C ARG A 241 -8.67 -12.24 -19.81
N LEU A 242 -9.18 -13.28 -19.15
CA LEU A 242 -9.06 -14.66 -19.64
C LEU A 242 -9.74 -14.83 -21.01
N GLU A 243 -10.95 -14.28 -21.14
CA GLU A 243 -11.70 -14.34 -22.40
C GLU A 243 -10.97 -13.63 -23.54
N GLN A 244 -10.40 -12.45 -23.26
CA GLN A 244 -9.62 -11.70 -24.25
C GLN A 244 -8.33 -12.43 -24.66
N THR A 245 -7.69 -13.15 -23.73
CA THR A 245 -6.38 -13.77 -23.97
C THR A 245 -6.51 -15.15 -24.64
N TYR A 246 -7.52 -15.94 -24.27
CA TYR A 246 -7.65 -17.34 -24.70
C TYR A 246 -8.89 -17.59 -25.58
N GLY A 247 -9.71 -16.58 -25.83
CA GLY A 247 -10.94 -16.67 -26.60
C GLY A 247 -12.06 -17.41 -25.85
N ALA A 248 -13.30 -17.22 -26.32
CA ALA A 248 -14.47 -17.85 -25.74
C ALA A 248 -14.44 -19.40 -25.86
N GLU A 249 -13.72 -19.95 -26.83
CA GLU A 249 -13.63 -21.41 -27.04
C GLU A 249 -12.94 -22.15 -25.88
N PHE A 250 -11.97 -21.54 -25.21
CA PHE A 250 -11.33 -22.15 -24.03
C PHE A 250 -12.29 -22.22 -22.83
N MET A 251 -13.31 -21.36 -22.80
CA MET A 251 -14.27 -21.26 -21.70
C MET A 251 -15.33 -22.37 -21.71
N ASP A 252 -15.62 -22.98 -22.86
CA ASP A 252 -16.67 -24.00 -23.02
C ASP A 252 -16.19 -25.45 -22.80
N THR A 253 -15.06 -25.63 -22.10
CA THR A 253 -14.51 -26.96 -21.77
C THR A 253 -15.37 -27.75 -20.76
N ARG A 254 -16.50 -27.18 -20.28
CA ARG A 254 -17.50 -27.88 -19.45
C ARG A 254 -18.70 -28.42 -20.23
N ARG A 255 -18.88 -28.10 -21.51
CA ARG A 255 -19.77 -28.87 -22.38
C ARG A 255 -19.08 -30.18 -22.77
N LYS A 256 -19.25 -31.21 -21.94
CA LYS A 256 -19.10 -32.57 -22.45
C LYS A 256 -20.17 -32.83 -23.53
N PRO A 257 -19.86 -33.60 -24.58
CA PRO A 257 -20.83 -34.03 -25.59
C PRO A 257 -21.99 -34.84 -24.98
#